data_AF-A0A956BN78-F1
#
_entry.id   AF-A0A956BN78-F1
#
_cell.length_a   1.000
_cell.length_b   1.000
_cell.length_c   1.000
_cell.angle_alpha   90.00
_cell.angle_beta   90.00
_cell.angle_gamma   90.00
#
_symmetry.space_group_name_H-M   'P 1'
#
loop_
_entity.id
_entity.type
_entity.pdbx_description
1 polymer ?
#
loop_
_entity_poly.entity_id
_entity_poly.type
_entity_poly.pdbx_seq_one_letter_code
_entity_poly.pdbx_strand_id
1 'polypeptide(L)' 'MLLSLLLACGGGGLVGQAESAADAACACADAACAKEAVAAFNKVSFKADAEKKAFSPEQKAAFDSAVDRMSSCRDALMK' A
#
# COMPACT_ATOMS: atom_id res chain seq x y z
N MET A 1 17.24 -16.84 16.08
CA MET A 1 17.82 -15.68 15.39
C MET A 1 16.76 -15.10 14.46
N LEU A 2 16.51 -13.78 14.56
CA LEU A 2 15.65 -12.94 13.70
C LEU A 2 14.14 -13.25 13.64
N LEU A 3 13.37 -12.95 14.68
CA LEU A 3 11.89 -12.87 14.54
C LEU A 3 11.25 -11.73 15.36
N SER A 4 11.97 -10.60 15.53
CA SER A 4 11.47 -9.48 16.35
C SER A 4 11.73 -8.10 15.75
N LEU A 5 12.14 -8.01 14.48
CA LEU A 5 12.38 -6.73 13.80
C LEU A 5 11.13 -6.11 13.15
N LEU A 6 9.95 -6.76 13.23
CA LEU A 6 8.70 -6.23 12.66
C LEU A 6 7.96 -5.23 13.57
N LEU A 7 8.46 -4.98 14.79
CA LEU A 7 7.82 -4.06 15.75
C LEU A 7 8.57 -2.73 15.92
N ALA A 8 9.63 -2.49 15.16
CA ALA A 8 10.41 -1.24 15.20
C ALA A 8 10.10 -0.26 14.04
N CYS A 9 9.07 -0.52 13.23
CA CYS A 9 8.53 0.48 12.31
C CYS A 9 7.45 1.31 13.02
N GLY A 10 7.87 2.10 14.01
CA GLY A 10 7.02 3.10 14.64
C GLY A 10 6.65 4.16 13.59
N GLY A 11 5.38 4.20 13.18
CA GLY A 11 4.89 5.24 12.27
C GLY A 11 3.89 4.71 11.24
N GLY A 12 2.67 4.39 11.67
CA GLY A 12 1.54 4.03 10.81
C GLY A 12 1.03 5.22 9.96
N GLY A 13 1.92 5.82 9.18
CA GLY A 13 1.60 6.87 8.22
C GLY A 13 0.94 6.31 6.96
N LEU A 14 0.68 7.19 6.01
CA LEU A 14 0.01 6.83 4.75
C LEU A 14 0.83 5.84 3.91
N VAL A 15 2.16 5.85 4.00
CA VAL A 15 3.04 4.90 3.29
C VAL A 15 2.81 3.46 3.75
N GLY A 16 2.89 3.19 5.06
CA GLY A 16 2.70 1.83 5.58
C GLY A 16 1.26 1.29 5.37
N GLN A 17 0.26 2.18 5.39
CA GLN A 17 -1.12 1.80 5.04
C GLN A 17 -1.26 1.47 3.55
N ALA A 18 -0.56 2.18 2.67
CA ALA A 18 -0.53 1.89 1.23
C ALA A 18 0.18 0.56 0.95
N GLU A 19 1.33 0.30 1.59
CA GLU A 19 2.05 -0.97 1.46
C GLU A 19 1.19 -2.15 1.92
N SER A 20 0.60 -2.07 3.12
CA SER A 20 -0.26 -3.14 3.65
C SER A 20 -1.46 -3.42 2.76
N ALA A 21 -2.07 -2.39 2.18
CA ALA A 21 -3.20 -2.56 1.27
C ALA A 21 -2.75 -3.15 -0.09
N ALA A 22 -1.57 -2.77 -0.58
CA ALA A 22 -0.98 -3.38 -1.77
C ALA A 22 -0.69 -4.87 -1.57
N ASP A 23 -0.05 -5.24 -0.44
CA ASP A 23 0.25 -6.64 -0.10
C ASP A 23 -1.04 -7.47 0.05
N ALA A 24 -2.07 -6.91 0.70
CA ALA A 24 -3.37 -7.58 0.83
C ALA A 24 -4.05 -7.81 -0.53
N ALA A 25 -3.96 -6.85 -1.45
CA ALA A 25 -4.51 -7.01 -2.80
C ALA A 25 -3.74 -8.06 -3.61
N CYS A 26 -2.41 -8.12 -3.47
CA CYS A 26 -1.57 -9.12 -4.14
C CYS A 26 -1.74 -10.54 -3.59
N ALA A 27 -2.17 -10.68 -2.34
CA ALA A 27 -2.47 -12.00 -1.74
C ALA A 27 -3.82 -12.57 -2.18
N CYS A 28 -4.66 -11.79 -2.86
CA CYS A 28 -5.97 -12.22 -3.32
C CYS A 28 -5.91 -13.07 -4.60
N ALA A 29 -6.83 -14.05 -4.69
CA ALA A 29 -6.94 -14.93 -5.84
C ALA A 29 -7.81 -14.35 -6.97
N ASP A 30 -8.65 -13.36 -6.68
CA ASP A 30 -9.59 -12.75 -7.62
C ASP A 30 -9.95 -11.30 -7.23
N ALA A 31 -10.60 -10.59 -8.15
CA ALA A 31 -10.97 -9.19 -7.98
C ALA A 31 -11.98 -8.94 -6.84
N ALA A 32 -12.84 -9.90 -6.49
CA ALA A 32 -13.79 -9.73 -5.39
C ALA A 32 -13.07 -9.74 -4.04
N CYS A 33 -12.07 -10.62 -3.87
CA CYS A 33 -11.18 -10.60 -2.71
C CYS A 33 -10.42 -9.27 -2.60
N ALA A 34 -9.83 -8.79 -3.70
CA ALA A 34 -9.00 -7.59 -3.66
C ALA A 34 -9.82 -6.30 -3.47
N LYS A 35 -11.14 -6.34 -3.61
CA LYS A 35 -12.01 -5.15 -3.56
C LYS A 35 -11.84 -4.31 -2.30
N GLU A 36 -11.74 -4.95 -1.13
CA GLU A 36 -11.57 -4.24 0.15
C GLU A 36 -10.18 -3.62 0.28
N ALA A 37 -9.15 -4.36 -0.16
CA ALA A 37 -7.77 -3.86 -0.21
C ALA A 37 -7.63 -2.66 -1.15
N VAL A 38 -8.26 -2.72 -2.34
CA VAL A 38 -8.32 -1.60 -3.30
C VAL A 38 -9.03 -0.39 -2.69
N ALA A 39 -10.16 -0.60 -2.01
CA ALA A 39 -10.88 0.47 -1.34
C ALA A 39 -10.05 1.12 -0.23
N ALA A 40 -9.30 0.32 0.54
CA ALA A 40 -8.38 0.81 1.56
C ALA A 40 -7.24 1.62 0.92
N PHE A 41 -6.59 1.09 -0.12
CA PHE A 41 -5.52 1.76 -0.84
C PHE A 41 -5.95 3.11 -1.43
N ASN A 42 -7.15 3.18 -2.02
CA ASN A 42 -7.70 4.41 -2.58
C ASN A 42 -7.95 5.49 -1.50
N LYS A 43 -8.46 5.10 -0.32
CA LYS A 43 -8.64 6.02 0.81
C LYS A 43 -7.31 6.60 1.28
N VAL A 44 -6.28 5.76 1.34
CA VAL A 44 -4.93 6.18 1.70
C VAL A 44 -4.35 7.09 0.62
N SER A 45 -4.54 6.78 -0.65
CA SER A 45 -4.09 7.60 -1.79
C SER A 45 -4.73 8.97 -1.81
N PHE A 46 -6.01 9.09 -1.47
CA PHE A 46 -6.69 10.38 -1.37
C PHE A 46 -6.12 11.25 -0.23
N LYS A 47 -5.87 10.65 0.93
CA LYS A 47 -5.21 11.35 2.05
C LYS A 47 -3.77 11.71 1.70
N ALA A 48 -3.06 10.80 1.02
CA ALA A 48 -1.70 11.02 0.56
C ALA A 48 -1.64 12.13 -0.47
N ASP A 49 -2.64 12.33 -1.31
CA ASP A 49 -2.66 13.45 -2.24
C ASP A 49 -2.73 14.81 -1.53
N ALA A 50 -3.55 14.90 -0.48
CA ALA A 50 -3.62 16.08 0.37
C ALA A 50 -2.31 16.33 1.15
N GLU A 51 -1.64 15.27 1.58
CA GLU A 51 -0.43 15.33 2.42
C GLU A 51 0.88 15.14 1.63
N LYS A 52 0.82 14.92 0.30
CA LYS A 52 1.96 14.52 -0.55
C LYS A 52 3.06 15.56 -0.58
N LYS A 53 2.73 16.83 -0.31
CA LYS A 53 3.70 17.93 -0.18
C LYS A 53 4.58 17.80 1.06
N ALA A 54 4.13 17.06 2.07
CA ALA A 54 4.86 16.80 3.31
C ALA A 54 5.67 15.49 3.27
N PHE A 55 5.56 14.71 2.20
CA PHE A 55 6.35 13.48 2.08
C PHE A 55 7.81 13.83 1.82
N SER A 56 8.70 13.23 2.59
CA SER A 56 10.11 13.14 2.21
C SER A 56 10.26 12.38 0.88
N PRO A 57 11.36 12.58 0.14
CA PRO A 57 11.64 11.83 -1.08
C PRO A 57 11.58 10.30 -0.89
N GLU A 58 12.05 9.82 0.26
CA GLU A 58 12.02 8.40 0.62
C GLU A 58 10.59 7.89 0.83
N GLN A 59 9.75 8.65 1.54
CA GLN A 59 8.33 8.32 1.70
C GLN A 59 7.58 8.34 0.37
N LYS A 60 7.92 9.27 -0.52
CA LYS A 60 7.34 9.32 -1.86
C LYS A 60 7.72 8.11 -2.69
N ALA A 61 8.99 7.73 -2.71
CA ALA A 61 9.45 6.53 -3.41
C ALA A 61 8.80 5.25 -2.87
N ALA A 62 8.68 5.12 -1.55
CA ALA A 62 8.00 3.98 -0.93
C ALA A 62 6.49 3.95 -1.26
N PHE A 63 5.83 5.11 -1.22
CA PHE A 63 4.43 5.23 -1.61
C PHE A 63 4.21 4.87 -3.09
N ASP A 64 5.04 5.40 -3.98
CA ASP A 64 4.96 5.12 -5.42
C ASP A 64 5.22 3.63 -5.71
N SER A 65 6.15 2.99 -4.99
CA SER A 65 6.36 1.54 -5.06
C SER A 65 5.11 0.74 -4.65
N ALA A 66 4.37 1.21 -3.64
CA ALA A 66 3.12 0.59 -3.23
C ALA A 66 2.01 0.79 -4.30
N VAL A 67 1.95 1.95 -4.94
CA VAL A 67 1.04 2.23 -6.06
C VAL A 67 1.29 1.27 -7.22
N ASP A 68 2.56 1.08 -7.62
CA ASP A 68 2.93 0.21 -8.73
C ASP A 68 2.57 -1.26 -8.44
N ARG A 69 2.85 -1.73 -7.22
CA ARG A 69 2.46 -3.08 -6.78
C ARG A 69 0.95 -3.27 -6.80
N MET A 70 0.21 -2.34 -6.19
CA MET A 70 -1.25 -2.36 -6.15
C MET A 70 -1.85 -2.40 -7.56
N SER A 71 -1.33 -1.58 -8.48
CA SER A 71 -1.77 -1.52 -9.87
C SER A 71 -1.51 -2.85 -10.59
N SER A 72 -0.31 -3.40 -10.44
CA SER A 72 0.10 -4.66 -11.09
C SER A 72 -0.75 -5.84 -10.61
N CYS A 73 -0.97 -5.96 -9.30
CA CYS A 73 -1.79 -7.03 -8.74
C CYS A 73 -3.26 -6.89 -9.12
N ARG A 74 -3.80 -5.67 -9.09
CA ARG A 74 -5.17 -5.43 -9.56
C ARG A 74 -5.34 -5.78 -11.04
N ASP A 75 -4.39 -5.39 -11.90
CA ASP A 75 -4.43 -5.72 -13.33
C ASP A 75 -4.40 -7.24 -13.55
N ALA A 76 -3.57 -7.96 -12.80
CA ALA A 76 -3.51 -9.42 -12.85
C ALA A 76 -4.82 -10.10 -12.43
N LEU A 77 -5.58 -9.48 -11.51
CA LEU A 77 -6.87 -10.00 -11.03
C LEU A 77 -8.07 -9.62 -11.91
N MET A 78 -7.91 -8.66 -12.82
CA MET A 78 -8.97 -8.16 -13.71
C MET A 78 -8.83 -8.65 -15.16
N LYS A 79 -7.79 -9.43 -15.46
CA LYS A 79 -7.59 -10.15 -16.73
C LYS A 79 -8.28 -11.50 -16.72
#